data_AF-A0A958C3M3-F1
#
_entry.id   AF-A0A958C3M3-F1
#
_cell.length_a   1.000
_cell.length_b   1.000
_cell.length_c   1.000
_cell.angle_alpha   90.00
_cell.angle_beta   90.00
_cell.angle_gamma   90.00
#
_symmetry.space_group_name_H-M   'P 1'
#
loop_
_entity.id
_entity.type
_entity.pdbx_description
1 polymer ?
#
loop_
_entity_poly.entity_id
_entity_poly.type
_entity_poly.pdbx_seq_one_letter_code
_entity_poly.pdbx_strand_id
1 'polypeptide(L)'
;AGRIYARYQVLLRENNALDFDDLLMETALLLGNNAEVRSRYQERYLHLLVDEFQDTNIAQYDLVKLLVGPQRNLFCVADEDQCLPGETVVSTADGPRAIADLPAGAELRVAAGRGATLDTTAWEQRQRIYDGEMVRITTGRGNSLDATPNHMLFARMSDRTDLHYVYLMYKRGVGYRIGLVQSARYDGIYGIPASGLSIRGNQEKADKVWILKVCDAKPEATFWEQHFAFKYGIPTTVFHTAGRKMALDQSYVDRLFAGIDTAERAGRLMADLLISPDHPHHRPKGIAGDREFDRIAVQVRMFGDNRRTSTSPWHAHRVYLNTSDPELEEHMKRRGYNPRPGRRGTWKLGWSNLDYGAALRLAEEVSRAGDDLDVALSAFITDTQSPGGVTRKFDLHPASHLHPGMIVPVEAEGQIVDDEVTAVQWLRHSGPVYDLNVDKVHTYIANGIVVHNSIYGWRGADPRNITRLRDDFPEMRQILLERNYRSTQIILDAANEVIKHNWARTPKKLFTEHEGGPLVTVYQAYDEIEEANFVVEEIVRLRLEGRATPGECVILYRTNAQSRALEDSFVRRNLPYRLVG
;
A
#
# COMPACT_ATOMS: atom_id res chain seq x y z
N ALA A 1 3.78 -12.16 21.75
CA ALA A 1 3.73 -10.71 21.44
C ALA A 1 2.81 -9.99 22.44
N GLY A 2 1.47 -10.16 22.41
CA GLY A 2 0.53 -9.43 23.29
C GLY A 2 0.86 -9.39 24.80
N ARG A 3 1.13 -10.53 25.45
CA ARG A 3 1.53 -10.55 26.89
C ARG A 3 2.80 -9.75 27.22
N ILE A 4 3.69 -9.58 26.24
CA ILE A 4 4.91 -8.79 26.40
C ILE A 4 4.58 -7.30 26.27
N TYR A 5 3.68 -6.93 25.36
CA TYR A 5 3.25 -5.55 25.15
C TYR A 5 2.47 -4.97 26.34
N ALA A 6 1.49 -5.69 26.91
CA ALA A 6 0.83 -5.23 28.14
C ALA A 6 1.80 -5.07 29.31
N ARG A 7 2.72 -6.03 29.51
CA ARG A 7 3.72 -5.90 30.57
C ARG A 7 4.67 -4.74 30.28
N TYR A 8 5.02 -4.52 29.03
CA TYR A 8 5.84 -3.39 28.58
C TYR A 8 5.15 -2.04 28.82
N GLN A 9 3.87 -1.89 28.48
CA GLN A 9 3.08 -0.67 28.74
C GLN A 9 2.86 -0.39 30.23
N VAL A 10 2.64 -1.44 31.03
CA VAL A 10 2.61 -1.32 32.50
C VAL A 10 3.98 -0.89 33.02
N LEU A 11 5.07 -1.50 32.54
CA LEU A 11 6.43 -1.13 32.92
C LEU A 11 6.77 0.31 32.49
N LEU A 12 6.36 0.77 31.31
CA LEU A 12 6.57 2.14 30.87
C LEU A 12 5.93 3.13 31.86
N ARG A 13 4.66 2.91 32.23
CA ARG A 13 3.97 3.75 33.21
C ARG A 13 4.58 3.67 34.60
N GLU A 14 4.93 2.47 35.08
CA GLU A 14 5.61 2.28 36.37
C GLU A 14 6.97 3.01 36.42
N ASN A 15 7.64 3.13 35.28
CA ASN A 15 8.94 3.79 35.16
C ASN A 15 8.86 5.25 34.72
N ASN A 16 7.66 5.84 34.59
CA ASN A 16 7.45 7.18 34.00
C ASN A 16 8.18 7.36 32.65
N ALA A 17 8.18 6.30 31.83
CA ALA A 17 8.83 6.26 30.53
C ALA A 17 7.77 6.35 29.42
N LEU A 18 8.17 6.94 28.29
CA LEU A 18 7.42 6.99 27.04
C LEU A 18 8.28 6.32 25.98
N ASP A 19 7.65 5.55 25.09
CA ASP A 19 8.30 5.10 23.88
C ASP A 19 8.11 6.08 22.71
N PHE A 20 8.65 5.74 21.55
CA PHE A 20 8.66 6.65 20.40
C PHE A 20 7.25 6.99 19.90
N ASP A 21 6.32 6.03 19.98
CA ASP A 21 4.95 6.24 19.52
C ASP A 21 4.12 6.99 20.57
N ASP A 22 4.36 6.70 21.86
CA ASP A 22 3.79 7.46 22.98
C ASP A 22 4.20 8.94 22.91
N LEU A 23 5.47 9.22 22.57
CA LEU A 23 5.95 10.59 22.40
C LEU A 23 5.18 11.38 21.34
N LEU A 24 4.70 10.72 20.28
CA LEU A 24 3.88 11.37 19.26
C LEU A 24 2.43 11.58 19.73
N MET A 25 1.79 10.53 20.24
CA MET A 25 0.38 10.57 20.62
C MET A 25 0.13 11.44 21.85
N GLU A 26 0.89 11.23 22.93
CA GLU A 26 0.70 11.98 24.19
C GLU A 26 1.02 13.46 23.99
N THR A 27 1.98 13.81 23.12
CA THR A 27 2.25 15.21 22.78
C THR A 27 1.09 15.83 22.01
N ALA A 28 0.51 15.13 21.03
CA ALA A 28 -0.68 15.62 20.32
C ALA A 28 -1.87 15.85 21.26
N LEU A 29 -2.11 14.91 22.19
CA LEU A 29 -3.17 15.02 23.20
C LEU A 29 -2.91 16.16 24.19
N LEU A 30 -1.69 16.31 24.68
CA LEU A 30 -1.31 17.40 25.59
C LEU A 30 -1.53 18.75 24.93
N LEU A 31 -1.05 18.94 23.69
CA LEU A 31 -1.24 20.18 22.95
C LEU A 31 -2.70 20.41 22.56
N GLY A 32 -3.47 19.36 22.29
CA GLY A 32 -4.91 19.48 22.01
C GLY A 32 -5.72 19.92 23.23
N ASN A 33 -5.46 19.30 24.38
CA ASN A 33 -6.27 19.46 25.60
C ASN A 33 -5.79 20.60 26.51
N ASN A 34 -4.54 21.05 26.38
CA ASN A 34 -3.98 22.11 27.22
C ASN A 34 -3.58 23.34 26.38
N ALA A 35 -4.46 24.36 26.41
CA ALA A 35 -4.27 25.59 25.67
C ALA A 35 -3.04 26.39 26.13
N GLU A 36 -2.72 26.39 27.42
CA GLU A 36 -1.57 27.11 27.99
C GLU A 36 -0.25 26.52 27.48
N VAL A 37 -0.13 25.20 27.51
CA VAL A 37 1.04 24.49 26.99
C VAL A 37 1.16 24.70 25.48
N ARG A 38 0.04 24.61 24.73
CA ARG A 38 0.02 24.87 23.30
C ARG A 38 0.48 26.29 22.95
N SER A 39 -0.06 27.31 23.61
CA SER A 39 0.32 28.72 23.40
C SER A 39 1.80 28.95 23.67
N ARG A 40 2.34 28.37 24.75
CA ARG A 40 3.77 28.47 25.05
C ARG A 40 4.66 27.93 23.92
N TYR A 41 4.26 26.84 23.26
CA TYR A 41 5.02 26.29 22.14
C TYR A 41 4.81 27.06 20.84
N GLN A 42 3.60 27.56 20.58
CA GLN A 42 3.31 28.44 19.43
C GLN A 42 4.09 29.76 19.51
N GLU A 43 4.22 30.35 20.70
CA GLU A 43 5.01 31.58 20.91
C GLU A 43 6.52 31.34 20.79
N ARG A 44 6.98 30.13 21.12
CA ARG A 44 8.39 29.77 21.04
C ARG A 44 8.82 29.41 19.63
N TYR A 45 8.01 28.65 18.90
CA TYR A 45 8.31 28.14 17.57
C TYR A 45 7.46 28.87 16.53
N LEU A 46 7.93 30.05 16.14
CA LEU A 46 7.21 30.92 15.22
C LEU A 46 7.16 30.40 13.79
N HIS A 47 8.08 29.53 13.39
CA HIS A 47 8.12 28.91 12.06
C HIS A 47 8.31 27.41 12.20
N LEU A 48 7.53 26.64 11.45
CA LEU A 48 7.61 25.18 11.43
C LEU A 48 8.04 24.70 10.05
N LEU A 49 9.04 23.82 10.02
CA LEU A 49 9.51 23.14 8.81
C LEU A 49 9.25 21.64 8.95
N VAL A 50 8.62 21.05 7.94
CA VAL A 50 8.36 19.60 7.87
C VAL A 50 8.95 19.05 6.58
N ASP A 51 9.96 18.19 6.72
CA ASP A 51 10.57 17.47 5.60
C ASP A 51 9.84 16.14 5.34
N GLU A 52 9.89 15.62 4.11
CA GLU A 52 9.21 14.37 3.69
C GLU A 52 7.72 14.29 4.10
N PHE A 53 6.98 15.35 3.83
CA PHE A 53 5.60 15.53 4.28
C PHE A 53 4.63 14.47 3.73
N GLN A 54 4.94 13.84 2.58
CA GLN A 54 4.18 12.70 2.06
C GLN A 54 4.20 11.48 2.98
N ASP A 55 5.22 11.35 3.84
CA ASP A 55 5.37 10.25 4.79
C ASP A 55 4.68 10.55 6.15
N THR A 56 4.08 11.73 6.29
CA THR A 56 3.39 12.15 7.50
C THR A 56 2.07 11.41 7.65
N ASN A 57 1.79 10.92 8.85
CA ASN A 57 0.50 10.31 9.19
C ASN A 57 -0.48 11.31 9.83
N ILE A 58 -1.77 10.96 9.97
CA ILE A 58 -2.80 11.91 10.45
C ILE A 58 -2.47 12.53 11.83
N ALA A 59 -1.98 11.73 12.78
CA ALA A 59 -1.66 12.22 14.12
C ALA A 59 -0.50 13.22 14.12
N GLN A 60 0.51 12.97 13.28
CA GLN A 60 1.62 13.91 13.07
C GLN A 60 1.13 15.19 12.38
N TYR A 61 0.20 15.09 11.43
CA TYR A 61 -0.40 16.25 10.78
C TYR A 61 -1.23 17.11 11.74
N ASP A 62 -1.98 16.50 12.65
CA ASP A 62 -2.70 17.23 13.71
C ASP A 62 -1.73 17.97 14.65
N LEU A 63 -0.59 17.35 14.98
CA LEU A 63 0.50 17.98 15.73
C LEU A 63 1.05 19.22 15.01
N VAL A 64 1.28 19.13 13.70
CA VAL A 64 1.70 20.24 12.83
C VAL A 64 0.69 21.39 12.93
N LYS A 65 -0.62 21.12 12.78
CA LYS A 65 -1.66 22.17 12.88
C LYS A 65 -1.70 22.82 14.26
N LEU A 66 -1.61 22.02 15.33
CA LEU A 66 -1.62 22.53 16.71
C LEU A 66 -0.41 23.43 17.00
N LEU A 67 0.76 23.13 16.42
CA LEU A 67 1.98 23.91 16.63
C LEU A 67 2.09 25.15 15.74
N VAL A 68 1.62 25.07 14.50
CA VAL A 68 1.61 26.22 13.57
C VAL A 68 0.67 27.32 14.06
N GLY A 69 -0.46 26.93 14.65
CA GLY A 69 -1.39 27.87 15.26
C GLY A 69 -1.92 28.95 14.31
N PRO A 70 -2.39 30.09 14.82
CA PRO A 70 -3.02 31.12 14.00
C PRO A 70 -2.04 31.90 13.10
N GLN A 71 -0.72 31.78 13.31
CA GLN A 71 0.28 32.51 12.51
C GLN A 71 0.57 31.84 11.16
N ARG A 72 0.27 30.54 11.01
CA ARG A 72 0.34 29.84 9.72
C ARG A 72 1.71 29.81 9.04
N ASN A 73 2.77 29.95 9.83
CA ASN A 73 4.16 29.94 9.36
C ASN A 73 4.68 28.51 9.15
N LEU A 74 4.27 27.87 8.06
CA LEU A 74 4.59 26.48 7.74
C LEU A 74 5.35 26.35 6.42
N PHE A 75 6.40 25.53 6.41
CA PHE A 75 7.15 25.15 5.21
C PHE A 75 7.22 23.61 5.11
N CYS A 76 6.77 23.03 4.00
CA CYS A 76 6.74 21.58 3.79
C CYS A 76 7.44 21.16 2.49
N VAL A 77 8.00 19.95 2.46
CA VAL A 77 8.61 19.31 1.28
C VAL A 77 7.86 17.99 0.98
N ALA A 78 7.38 17.73 -0.25
CA ALA A 78 6.53 16.55 -0.57
C ALA A 78 6.56 16.02 -2.05
N ASP A 79 5.95 14.85 -2.35
CA ASP A 79 5.75 14.26 -3.72
C ASP A 79 4.32 13.64 -3.92
N GLU A 80 3.80 13.60 -5.15
CA GLU A 80 2.38 13.25 -5.49
C GLU A 80 2.29 12.33 -6.74
N ASP A 81 1.69 11.13 -6.71
CA ASP A 81 1.67 10.10 -7.81
C ASP A 81 0.47 9.15 -8.20
N GLN A 82 -0.68 9.66 -8.71
CA GLN A 82 -1.85 8.88 -9.16
C GLN A 82 -2.73 9.74 -10.09
N CYS A 83 -2.78 9.42 -11.39
CA CYS A 83 -3.52 10.21 -12.38
C CYS A 83 -4.00 9.39 -13.60
N LEU A 84 -4.85 10.00 -14.42
CA LEU A 84 -5.42 9.54 -15.70
C LEU A 84 -5.06 10.51 -16.85
N PRO A 85 -4.98 10.09 -18.11
CA PRO A 85 -4.76 10.99 -19.25
C PRO A 85 -5.89 12.02 -19.45
N GLY A 86 -5.57 13.17 -20.04
CA GLY A 86 -6.52 14.28 -20.26
C GLY A 86 -7.72 13.96 -21.16
N GLU A 87 -7.57 13.01 -22.06
CA GLU A 87 -8.60 12.50 -22.95
C GLU A 87 -9.59 11.54 -22.26
N THR A 88 -9.32 11.16 -21.01
CA THR A 88 -10.20 10.25 -20.27
C THR A 88 -11.57 10.86 -20.10
N VAL A 89 -12.60 10.20 -20.61
CA VAL A 89 -13.98 10.67 -20.57
C VAL A 89 -14.61 10.32 -19.23
N VAL A 90 -15.07 11.33 -18.50
CA VAL A 90 -15.73 11.22 -17.20
C VAL A 90 -17.24 11.36 -17.39
N SER A 91 -18.03 10.53 -16.70
CA SER A 91 -19.50 10.65 -16.73
C SER A 91 -19.95 11.90 -15.97
N THR A 92 -20.78 12.73 -16.61
CA THR A 92 -21.41 13.92 -15.99
C THR A 92 -22.92 13.89 -16.20
N ALA A 93 -23.68 14.61 -15.38
CA ALA A 93 -25.14 14.65 -15.44
C ALA A 93 -25.67 15.06 -16.82
N ASP A 94 -25.00 16.03 -17.45
CA ASP A 94 -25.35 16.60 -18.77
C ASP A 94 -24.64 15.91 -19.95
N GLY A 95 -23.97 14.78 -19.70
CA GLY A 95 -23.30 13.95 -20.70
C GLY A 95 -21.80 13.82 -20.50
N PRO A 96 -21.16 12.82 -21.13
CA PRO A 96 -19.74 12.54 -20.89
C PRO A 96 -18.83 13.68 -21.37
N ARG A 97 -17.74 13.96 -20.64
CA ARG A 97 -16.76 15.01 -20.97
C ARG A 97 -15.34 14.52 -20.74
N ALA A 98 -14.38 15.00 -21.51
CA ALA A 98 -12.97 14.73 -21.22
C ALA A 98 -12.60 15.32 -19.85
N ILE A 99 -11.78 14.61 -19.08
CA ILE A 99 -11.37 15.02 -17.74
C ILE A 99 -10.71 16.40 -17.81
N ALA A 100 -9.83 16.64 -18.78
CA ALA A 100 -9.16 17.92 -18.98
C ALA A 100 -10.10 19.12 -19.25
N ASP A 101 -11.31 18.85 -19.76
CA ASP A 101 -12.27 19.86 -20.20
C ASP A 101 -13.45 20.02 -19.23
N LEU A 102 -13.34 19.51 -18.00
CA LEU A 102 -14.40 19.62 -16.99
C LEU A 102 -14.54 21.08 -16.51
N PRO A 103 -15.72 21.73 -16.69
CA PRO A 103 -15.93 23.08 -16.20
C PRO A 103 -16.08 23.09 -14.67
N ALA A 104 -15.68 24.19 -14.05
CA ALA A 104 -15.90 24.41 -12.63
C ALA A 104 -17.40 24.29 -12.29
N GLY A 105 -17.73 23.43 -11.33
CA GLY A 105 -19.12 23.18 -10.91
C GLY A 105 -19.91 22.20 -11.79
N ALA A 106 -19.28 21.50 -12.74
CA ALA A 106 -19.96 20.39 -13.43
C ALA A 106 -20.51 19.36 -12.43
N GLU A 107 -21.65 18.75 -12.73
CA GLU A 107 -22.19 17.65 -11.92
C GLU A 107 -21.63 16.32 -12.43
N LEU A 108 -20.72 15.71 -11.67
CA LEU A 108 -20.17 14.39 -12.00
C LEU A 108 -21.18 13.31 -11.63
N ARG A 109 -21.35 12.33 -12.53
CA ARG A 109 -22.08 11.09 -12.24
C ARG A 109 -21.12 10.07 -11.66
N VAL A 110 -21.43 9.57 -10.47
CA VAL A 110 -20.54 8.72 -9.68
C VAL A 110 -21.27 7.49 -9.12
N ALA A 111 -20.51 6.44 -8.80
CA ALA A 111 -21.07 5.21 -8.26
C ALA A 111 -21.44 5.37 -6.77
N ALA A 112 -22.71 5.18 -6.43
CA ALA A 112 -23.28 5.35 -5.10
C ALA A 112 -23.38 4.03 -4.29
N GLY A 113 -22.80 2.95 -4.83
CA GLY A 113 -22.85 1.60 -4.29
C GLY A 113 -24.10 0.82 -4.69
N ARG A 114 -23.98 -0.52 -4.68
CA ARG A 114 -25.04 -1.49 -5.00
C ARG A 114 -25.81 -1.20 -6.30
N GLY A 115 -25.07 -0.92 -7.37
CA GLY A 115 -25.58 -0.67 -8.70
C GLY A 115 -26.14 0.74 -8.93
N ALA A 116 -26.24 1.57 -7.88
CA ALA A 116 -26.77 2.91 -7.99
C ALA A 116 -25.71 3.92 -8.43
N THR A 117 -26.19 4.97 -9.11
CA THR A 117 -25.43 6.18 -9.44
C THR A 117 -26.01 7.38 -8.68
N LEU A 118 -25.21 8.43 -8.53
CA LEU A 118 -25.65 9.74 -8.05
C LEU A 118 -24.88 10.84 -8.79
N ASP A 119 -25.44 12.03 -8.85
CA ASP A 119 -24.78 13.20 -9.43
C ASP A 119 -24.30 14.15 -8.30
N THR A 120 -23.09 14.71 -8.42
CA THR A 120 -22.47 15.56 -7.38
C THR A 120 -21.58 16.65 -7.97
N THR A 121 -21.61 17.84 -7.36
CA THR A 121 -20.69 18.96 -7.65
C THR A 121 -19.49 19.01 -6.70
N ALA A 122 -19.46 18.13 -5.68
CA ALA A 122 -18.41 18.12 -4.66
C ALA A 122 -17.19 17.34 -5.16
N TRP A 123 -16.43 17.96 -6.06
CA TRP A 123 -15.20 17.39 -6.58
C TRP A 123 -14.16 18.47 -6.87
N GLU A 124 -12.91 18.02 -6.92
CA GLU A 124 -11.76 18.81 -7.29
C GLU A 124 -10.95 18.09 -8.36
N GLN A 125 -10.37 18.87 -9.27
CA GLN A 125 -9.47 18.37 -10.29
C GLN A 125 -8.05 18.86 -10.06
N ARG A 126 -7.09 18.00 -10.36
CA ARG A 126 -5.67 18.33 -10.40
C ARG A 126 -5.06 17.92 -11.72
N GLN A 127 -3.98 18.59 -12.10
CA GLN A 127 -3.21 18.32 -13.30
C GLN A 127 -1.71 18.32 -13.00
N ARG A 128 -0.95 17.47 -13.67
CA ARG A 128 0.52 17.50 -13.72
C ARG A 128 1.05 16.91 -15.01
N ILE A 129 2.36 16.95 -15.22
CA ILE A 129 3.02 16.21 -16.31
C ILE A 129 3.43 14.82 -15.81
N TYR A 130 3.22 13.81 -16.65
CA TYR A 130 3.66 12.43 -16.44
C TYR A 130 4.42 11.94 -17.67
N ASP A 131 5.55 11.28 -17.44
CA ASP A 131 6.34 10.64 -18.50
C ASP A 131 6.73 9.23 -18.04
N GLY A 132 5.98 8.24 -18.48
CA GLY A 132 5.96 6.92 -17.86
C GLY A 132 5.19 5.88 -18.67
N GLU A 133 5.22 4.64 -18.20
CA GLU A 133 4.29 3.62 -18.71
C GLU A 133 2.89 3.82 -18.13
N MET A 134 1.86 3.46 -18.89
CA MET A 134 0.47 3.42 -18.48
C MET A 134 -0.11 2.06 -18.76
N VAL A 135 -1.13 1.72 -17.99
CA VAL A 135 -1.89 0.50 -18.14
C VAL A 135 -3.21 0.83 -18.82
N ARG A 136 -3.42 0.25 -20.00
CA ARG A 136 -4.71 0.24 -20.70
C ARG A 136 -5.50 -1.01 -20.30
N ILE A 137 -6.68 -0.80 -19.75
CA ILE A 137 -7.62 -1.84 -19.34
C ILE A 137 -8.79 -1.83 -20.30
N THR A 138 -9.04 -2.94 -20.99
CA THR A 138 -10.20 -3.12 -21.88
C THR A 138 -11.19 -4.09 -21.26
N THR A 139 -12.48 -3.76 -21.32
CA THR A 139 -13.57 -4.60 -20.79
C THR A 139 -14.41 -5.24 -21.88
N GLY A 140 -15.22 -6.24 -21.51
CA GLY A 140 -16.08 -7.01 -22.43
C GLY A 140 -17.14 -6.16 -23.14
N ARG A 141 -17.60 -5.07 -22.52
CA ARG A 141 -18.54 -4.11 -23.12
C ARG A 141 -17.87 -3.06 -24.01
N GLY A 142 -16.54 -3.14 -24.20
CA GLY A 142 -15.79 -2.22 -25.06
C GLY A 142 -15.30 -0.95 -24.38
N ASN A 143 -15.40 -0.85 -23.05
CA ASN A 143 -14.77 0.24 -22.31
C ASN A 143 -13.25 0.09 -22.36
N SER A 144 -12.54 1.22 -22.42
CA SER A 144 -11.07 1.24 -22.45
C SER A 144 -10.57 2.38 -21.59
N LEU A 145 -9.85 2.07 -20.50
CA LEU A 145 -9.30 3.06 -19.58
C LEU A 145 -7.78 2.98 -19.56
N ASP A 146 -7.13 4.11 -19.81
CA ASP A 146 -5.70 4.28 -19.64
C ASP A 146 -5.45 4.93 -18.29
N ALA A 147 -4.54 4.37 -17.51
CA ALA A 147 -4.24 4.89 -16.19
C ALA A 147 -2.76 4.78 -15.88
N THR A 148 -2.25 5.71 -15.05
CA THR A 148 -0.97 5.45 -14.38
C THR A 148 -1.06 4.13 -13.62
N PRO A 149 0.02 3.33 -13.52
CA PRO A 149 -0.11 1.98 -12.99
C PRO A 149 -0.65 1.97 -11.55
N ASN A 150 -0.52 3.09 -10.83
CA ASN A 150 -0.83 3.27 -9.40
C ASN A 150 -2.29 3.68 -9.16
N HIS A 151 -2.99 4.03 -10.24
CA HIS A 151 -4.36 4.47 -10.15
C HIS A 151 -5.22 3.35 -9.59
N MET A 152 -6.06 3.67 -8.61
CA MET A 152 -6.81 2.68 -7.84
C MET A 152 -8.12 2.34 -8.54
N LEU A 153 -8.28 1.06 -8.88
CA LEU A 153 -9.52 0.50 -9.43
C LEU A 153 -10.16 -0.47 -8.45
N PHE A 154 -11.44 -0.70 -8.67
CA PHE A 154 -12.18 -1.75 -8.01
C PHE A 154 -12.14 -3.00 -8.88
N ALA A 155 -11.61 -4.10 -8.34
CA ALA A 155 -11.58 -5.35 -9.07
C ALA A 155 -11.80 -6.55 -8.16
N ARG A 156 -12.29 -7.65 -8.73
CA ARG A 156 -12.41 -8.95 -8.07
C ARG A 156 -12.16 -10.08 -9.06
N MET A 157 -11.88 -11.27 -8.54
CA MET A 157 -11.73 -12.46 -9.37
C MET A 157 -13.07 -12.89 -9.97
N SER A 158 -13.05 -13.37 -11.23
CA SER A 158 -14.20 -14.03 -11.84
C SER A 158 -14.35 -15.48 -11.36
N ASP A 159 -15.47 -16.09 -11.75
CA ASP A 159 -15.78 -17.50 -11.52
C ASP A 159 -15.26 -18.41 -12.64
N ARG A 160 -14.45 -17.87 -13.59
CA ARG A 160 -13.89 -18.64 -14.71
C ARG A 160 -13.07 -19.82 -14.20
N THR A 161 -13.20 -20.96 -14.88
CA THR A 161 -12.51 -22.21 -14.52
C THR A 161 -11.47 -22.63 -15.55
N ASP A 162 -11.39 -21.92 -16.67
CA ASP A 162 -10.54 -22.21 -17.81
C ASP A 162 -9.18 -21.49 -17.76
N LEU A 163 -9.00 -20.54 -16.84
CA LEU A 163 -7.75 -19.80 -16.67
C LEU A 163 -6.81 -20.46 -15.67
N HIS A 164 -5.53 -20.13 -15.78
CA HIS A 164 -4.46 -20.58 -14.89
C HIS A 164 -3.72 -19.35 -14.34
N TYR A 165 -3.58 -19.27 -13.03
CA TYR A 165 -2.89 -18.19 -12.34
C TYR A 165 -1.52 -18.66 -11.87
N VAL A 166 -0.49 -17.93 -12.27
CA VAL A 166 0.82 -17.96 -11.62
C VAL A 166 0.81 -16.89 -10.55
N TYR A 167 1.11 -17.27 -9.31
CA TYR A 167 0.99 -16.40 -8.16
C TYR A 167 2.26 -16.39 -7.31
N LEU A 168 2.45 -15.27 -6.62
CA LEU A 168 3.38 -15.13 -5.51
C LEU A 168 2.58 -15.21 -4.21
N MET A 169 3.05 -16.02 -3.28
CA MET A 169 2.38 -16.27 -2.01
C MET A 169 3.33 -15.93 -0.86
N TYR A 170 2.83 -15.19 0.12
CA TYR A 170 3.56 -14.80 1.32
C TYR A 170 2.97 -15.49 2.55
N LYS A 171 3.86 -15.93 3.43
CA LYS A 171 3.52 -16.37 4.78
C LYS A 171 4.44 -15.70 5.80
N ARG A 172 3.83 -15.02 6.77
CA ARG A 172 4.49 -14.33 7.87
C ARG A 172 5.33 -15.33 8.67
N GLY A 173 6.58 -14.96 8.93
CA GLY A 173 7.55 -15.80 9.63
C GLY A 173 8.13 -16.95 8.80
N VAL A 174 7.77 -17.10 7.51
CA VAL A 174 8.33 -18.12 6.62
C VAL A 174 8.96 -17.51 5.37
N GLY A 175 8.24 -16.67 4.63
CA GLY A 175 8.76 -16.02 3.42
C GLY A 175 7.82 -16.13 2.22
N TYR A 176 8.40 -16.11 1.02
CA TYR A 176 7.68 -16.09 -0.26
C TYR A 176 7.92 -17.34 -1.09
N ARG A 177 6.87 -17.80 -1.77
CA ARG A 177 6.95 -18.88 -2.77
C ARG A 177 6.16 -18.53 -4.02
N ILE A 178 6.57 -19.10 -5.15
CA ILE A 178 5.80 -19.04 -6.40
C ILE A 178 5.00 -20.33 -6.55
N GLY A 179 3.80 -20.21 -7.10
CA GLY A 179 3.00 -21.37 -7.44
C GLY A 179 2.06 -21.12 -8.59
N LEU A 180 1.49 -22.20 -9.11
CA LEU A 180 0.40 -22.16 -10.08
C LEU A 180 -0.89 -22.77 -9.52
N VAL A 181 -2.03 -22.24 -9.97
CA VAL A 181 -3.36 -22.81 -9.69
C VAL A 181 -4.32 -22.54 -10.84
N GLN A 182 -5.32 -23.38 -11.01
CA GLN A 182 -6.46 -23.08 -11.88
C GLN A 182 -7.32 -21.99 -11.23
N SER A 183 -7.84 -21.06 -12.01
CA SER A 183 -8.54 -19.85 -11.53
C SER A 183 -9.66 -20.14 -10.55
N ALA A 184 -10.57 -21.04 -10.91
CA ALA A 184 -11.60 -21.58 -10.05
C ALA A 184 -11.82 -23.07 -10.34
N ARG A 185 -12.34 -23.81 -9.35
CA ARG A 185 -12.70 -25.23 -9.47
C ARG A 185 -14.02 -25.49 -8.79
N TYR A 186 -14.84 -26.36 -9.36
CA TYR A 186 -16.06 -26.81 -8.71
C TYR A 186 -15.74 -27.59 -7.44
N ASP A 187 -16.39 -27.23 -6.34
CA ASP A 187 -16.16 -27.85 -5.02
C ASP A 187 -16.74 -29.27 -4.89
N GLY A 188 -17.45 -29.76 -5.92
CA GLY A 188 -18.06 -31.09 -5.98
C GLY A 188 -19.24 -31.31 -5.00
N ILE A 189 -19.48 -30.37 -4.08
CA ILE A 189 -20.49 -30.48 -3.02
C ILE A 189 -21.69 -29.59 -3.34
N TYR A 190 -21.44 -28.33 -3.70
CA TYR A 190 -22.49 -27.34 -3.97
C TYR A 190 -22.58 -26.97 -5.45
N GLY A 191 -21.64 -27.47 -6.28
CA GLY A 191 -21.59 -27.15 -7.71
C GLY A 191 -21.20 -25.69 -7.97
N ILE A 192 -20.64 -25.00 -6.96
CA ILE A 192 -20.24 -23.61 -7.05
C ILE A 192 -18.73 -23.56 -7.31
N PRO A 193 -18.26 -22.76 -8.27
CA PRO A 193 -16.83 -22.56 -8.49
C PRO A 193 -16.20 -21.86 -7.27
N ALA A 194 -15.19 -22.49 -6.69
CA ALA A 194 -14.36 -21.95 -5.63
C ALA A 194 -13.02 -21.46 -6.20
N SER A 195 -12.61 -20.26 -5.81
CA SER A 195 -11.34 -19.67 -6.24
C SER A 195 -10.15 -20.57 -5.89
N GLY A 196 -9.31 -20.86 -6.88
CA GLY A 196 -8.09 -21.64 -6.69
C GLY A 196 -7.10 -20.98 -5.75
N LEU A 197 -6.98 -19.65 -5.80
CA LEU A 197 -6.14 -18.87 -4.86
C LEU A 197 -6.63 -19.01 -3.43
N SER A 198 -7.95 -18.99 -3.22
CA SER A 198 -8.54 -19.21 -1.89
C SER A 198 -8.25 -20.61 -1.38
N ILE A 199 -8.44 -21.64 -2.21
CA ILE A 199 -8.15 -23.03 -1.83
C ILE A 199 -6.66 -23.17 -1.47
N ARG A 200 -5.75 -22.67 -2.31
CA ARG A 200 -4.30 -22.78 -2.07
C ARG A 200 -3.83 -21.94 -0.89
N GLY A 201 -4.27 -20.70 -0.77
CA GLY A 201 -3.95 -19.84 0.36
C GLY A 201 -4.39 -20.42 1.69
N ASN A 202 -5.57 -21.06 1.74
CA ASN A 202 -6.04 -21.76 2.94
C ASN A 202 -5.23 -23.04 3.21
N GLN A 203 -4.96 -23.86 2.18
CA GLN A 203 -4.19 -25.09 2.30
C GLN A 203 -2.74 -24.88 2.77
N GLU A 204 -2.16 -23.71 2.51
CA GLU A 204 -0.77 -23.37 2.91
C GLU A 204 -0.69 -22.40 4.08
N LYS A 205 -1.84 -21.97 4.59
CA LYS A 205 -1.97 -20.94 5.65
C LYS A 205 -1.22 -19.66 5.29
N ALA A 206 -1.39 -19.19 4.05
CA ALA A 206 -0.78 -17.97 3.56
C ALA A 206 -1.42 -16.71 4.17
N ASP A 207 -0.66 -15.63 4.22
CA ASP A 207 -1.15 -14.32 4.65
C ASP A 207 -1.64 -13.48 3.47
N LYS A 208 -0.88 -13.49 2.36
CA LYS A 208 -1.15 -12.67 1.18
C LYS A 208 -0.79 -13.44 -0.09
N VAL A 209 -1.55 -13.24 -1.17
CA VAL A 209 -1.31 -13.86 -2.49
C VAL A 209 -1.54 -12.82 -3.59
N TRP A 210 -0.58 -12.71 -4.52
CA TRP A 210 -0.63 -11.84 -5.69
C TRP A 210 -0.58 -12.66 -6.97
N ILE A 211 -1.37 -12.29 -7.98
CA ILE A 211 -1.28 -12.85 -9.33
C ILE A 211 -0.12 -12.16 -10.05
N LEU A 212 0.83 -12.96 -10.52
CA LEU A 212 1.94 -12.52 -11.37
C LEU A 212 1.55 -12.56 -12.83
N LYS A 213 0.80 -13.59 -13.23
CA LYS A 213 0.36 -13.79 -14.61
C LYS A 213 -0.91 -14.64 -14.67
N VAL A 214 -1.78 -14.31 -15.61
CA VAL A 214 -2.90 -15.14 -16.06
C VAL A 214 -2.53 -15.77 -17.40
N CYS A 215 -2.80 -17.06 -17.53
CA CYS A 215 -2.52 -17.89 -18.72
C CYS A 215 -3.77 -18.68 -19.10
N ASP A 216 -3.98 -18.88 -20.40
CA ASP A 216 -5.11 -19.67 -20.92
C ASP A 216 -4.86 -21.18 -20.82
N ALA A 217 -3.59 -21.58 -20.76
CA ALA A 217 -3.20 -22.99 -20.76
C ALA A 217 -2.22 -23.33 -19.64
N LYS A 218 -2.37 -24.53 -19.08
CA LYS A 218 -1.48 -25.05 -18.03
C LYS A 218 0.00 -25.10 -18.44
N PRO A 219 0.39 -25.51 -19.67
CA PRO A 219 1.80 -25.50 -20.06
C PRO A 219 2.42 -24.10 -20.00
N GLU A 220 1.69 -23.07 -20.44
CA GLU A 220 2.13 -21.68 -20.37
C GLU A 220 2.29 -21.21 -18.92
N ALA A 221 1.30 -21.49 -18.07
CA ALA A 221 1.39 -21.20 -16.64
C ALA A 221 2.57 -21.92 -15.97
N THR A 222 2.85 -23.15 -16.38
CA THR A 222 4.00 -23.93 -15.88
C THR A 222 5.32 -23.28 -16.31
N PHE A 223 5.43 -22.84 -17.57
CA PHE A 223 6.58 -22.07 -18.03
C PHE A 223 6.80 -20.82 -17.18
N TRP A 224 5.76 -20.02 -16.94
CA TRP A 224 5.87 -18.78 -16.17
C TRP A 224 6.18 -19.01 -14.69
N GLU A 225 5.59 -20.04 -14.05
CA GLU A 225 5.95 -20.43 -12.68
C GLU A 225 7.46 -20.70 -12.57
N GLN A 226 8.00 -21.50 -13.49
CA GLN A 226 9.43 -21.82 -13.53
C GLN A 226 10.27 -20.59 -13.90
N HIS A 227 9.84 -19.80 -14.88
CA HIS A 227 10.53 -18.58 -15.32
C HIS A 227 10.73 -17.63 -14.14
N PHE A 228 9.67 -17.30 -13.41
CA PHE A 228 9.77 -16.41 -12.25
C PHE A 228 10.59 -17.05 -11.13
N ALA A 229 10.41 -18.35 -10.86
CA ALA A 229 11.15 -19.05 -9.82
C ALA A 229 12.66 -19.03 -10.08
N PHE A 230 13.10 -19.32 -11.31
CA PHE A 230 14.51 -19.32 -11.68
C PHE A 230 15.08 -17.91 -11.83
N LYS A 231 14.37 -16.99 -12.50
CA LYS A 231 14.84 -15.61 -12.73
C LYS A 231 15.06 -14.85 -11.41
N TYR A 232 14.15 -15.01 -10.46
CA TYR A 232 14.22 -14.30 -9.17
C TYR A 232 14.76 -15.15 -8.04
N GLY A 233 14.94 -16.46 -8.23
CA GLY A 233 15.42 -17.38 -7.21
C GLY A 233 14.41 -17.63 -6.09
N ILE A 234 13.10 -17.60 -6.38
CA ILE A 234 12.05 -17.80 -5.37
C ILE A 234 11.56 -19.24 -5.41
N PRO A 235 11.51 -19.97 -4.28
CA PRO A 235 11.12 -21.37 -4.25
C PRO A 235 9.70 -21.63 -4.78
N THR A 236 9.51 -22.77 -5.43
CA THR A 236 8.18 -23.34 -5.73
C THR A 236 7.76 -24.41 -4.71
N THR A 237 8.55 -24.62 -3.66
CA THR A 237 8.24 -25.50 -2.53
C THR A 237 7.17 -24.88 -1.64
N VAL A 238 6.28 -25.70 -1.09
CA VAL A 238 5.17 -25.29 -0.23
C VAL A 238 5.63 -25.00 1.19
N PHE A 239 4.88 -24.21 1.96
CA PHE A 239 5.31 -23.81 3.31
C PHE A 239 5.25 -24.91 4.37
N HIS A 240 4.46 -25.97 4.14
CA HIS A 240 4.41 -27.09 5.07
C HIS A 240 4.08 -28.42 4.40
N THR A 241 4.52 -29.50 5.03
CA THR A 241 4.36 -30.87 4.54
C THR A 241 3.10 -31.56 5.06
N ALA A 242 2.44 -30.98 6.07
CA ALA A 242 1.23 -31.56 6.67
C ALA A 242 0.16 -31.90 5.62
N GLY A 243 -0.26 -33.18 5.58
CA GLY A 243 -1.26 -33.69 4.63
C GLY A 243 -0.73 -33.90 3.20
N ARG A 244 0.59 -33.88 2.96
CA ARG A 244 1.20 -33.99 1.63
C ARG A 244 2.14 -35.18 1.54
N LYS A 245 2.13 -35.86 0.39
CA LYS A 245 3.10 -36.91 0.05
C LYS A 245 4.30 -36.26 -0.62
N MET A 246 5.36 -36.00 0.15
CA MET A 246 6.58 -35.34 -0.32
C MET A 246 7.80 -36.03 0.27
N ALA A 247 8.93 -35.97 -0.44
CA ALA A 247 10.20 -36.52 0.04
C ALA A 247 10.83 -35.64 1.13
N LEU A 248 10.70 -34.31 0.99
CA LEU A 248 11.12 -33.35 2.02
C LEU A 248 10.14 -33.39 3.19
N ASP A 249 10.67 -33.59 4.41
CA ASP A 249 9.93 -33.35 5.64
C ASP A 249 9.92 -31.86 6.03
N GLN A 250 9.22 -31.50 7.11
CA GLN A 250 9.08 -30.10 7.53
C GLN A 250 10.43 -29.45 7.88
N SER A 251 11.38 -30.20 8.45
CA SER A 251 12.66 -29.66 8.87
C SER A 251 13.50 -29.19 7.67
N TYR A 252 13.44 -29.92 6.56
CA TYR A 252 14.11 -29.52 5.32
C TYR A 252 13.40 -28.38 4.60
N VAL A 253 12.07 -28.30 4.68
CA VAL A 253 11.31 -27.15 4.17
C VAL A 253 11.71 -25.88 4.94
N ASP A 254 11.73 -25.94 6.27
CA ASP A 254 12.12 -24.80 7.11
C ASP A 254 13.56 -24.37 6.83
N ARG A 255 14.49 -25.32 6.68
CA ARG A 255 15.89 -25.05 6.30
C ARG A 255 16.01 -24.41 4.92
N LEU A 256 15.18 -24.82 3.95
CA LEU A 256 15.18 -24.25 2.61
C LEU A 256 14.77 -22.78 2.63
N PHE A 257 13.69 -22.44 3.34
CA PHE A 257 13.23 -21.05 3.45
C PHE A 257 14.17 -20.19 4.31
N ALA A 258 14.78 -20.76 5.35
CA ALA A 258 15.79 -20.05 6.15
C ALA A 258 17.08 -19.75 5.37
N GLY A 259 17.44 -20.60 4.39
CA GLY A 259 18.65 -20.43 3.56
C GLY A 259 18.48 -19.56 2.32
N ILE A 260 17.27 -19.03 2.06
CA ILE A 260 16.98 -18.21 0.88
C ILE A 260 16.31 -16.92 1.33
N ASP A 261 16.91 -15.77 1.01
CA ASP A 261 16.24 -14.48 1.19
C ASP A 261 15.11 -14.30 0.16
N THR A 262 13.97 -14.91 0.46
CA THR A 262 12.79 -14.84 -0.39
C THR A 262 12.14 -13.46 -0.34
N ALA A 263 12.40 -12.64 0.69
CA ALA A 263 11.78 -11.33 0.85
C ALA A 263 12.40 -10.30 -0.11
N GLU A 264 13.73 -10.20 -0.15
CA GLU A 264 14.42 -9.33 -1.10
C GLU A 264 14.10 -9.74 -2.55
N ARG A 265 14.18 -11.04 -2.84
CA ARG A 265 13.89 -11.60 -4.17
C ARG A 265 12.46 -11.32 -4.63
N ALA A 266 11.48 -11.49 -3.75
CA ALA A 266 10.09 -11.12 -4.01
C ALA A 266 9.93 -9.62 -4.20
N GLY A 267 10.65 -8.79 -3.44
CA GLY A 267 10.67 -7.33 -3.61
C GLY A 267 11.12 -6.92 -5.02
N ARG A 268 12.19 -7.51 -5.54
CA ARG A 268 12.64 -7.28 -6.93
C ARG A 268 11.61 -7.72 -7.95
N LEU A 269 11.02 -8.91 -7.77
CA LEU A 269 9.98 -9.41 -8.67
C LEU A 269 8.77 -8.47 -8.70
N MET A 270 8.31 -8.05 -7.53
CA MET A 270 7.19 -7.12 -7.41
C MET A 270 7.51 -5.76 -8.06
N ALA A 271 8.72 -5.23 -7.87
CA ALA A 271 9.16 -3.99 -8.50
C ALA A 271 9.17 -4.10 -10.04
N ASP A 272 9.76 -5.17 -10.59
CA ASP A 272 9.82 -5.43 -12.03
C ASP A 272 8.44 -5.55 -12.68
N LEU A 273 7.45 -6.05 -11.93
CA LEU A 273 6.08 -6.22 -12.40
C LEU A 273 5.13 -5.09 -11.94
N LEU A 274 5.67 -4.05 -11.28
CA LEU A 274 4.90 -2.95 -10.69
C LEU A 274 3.76 -3.43 -9.76
N ILE A 275 3.99 -4.52 -9.05
CA ILE A 275 3.08 -5.08 -8.05
C ILE A 275 3.36 -4.43 -6.69
N SER A 276 2.29 -4.03 -6.00
CA SER A 276 2.34 -3.44 -4.67
C SER A 276 2.15 -4.54 -3.61
N PRO A 277 3.00 -4.57 -2.56
CA PRO A 277 2.83 -5.50 -1.45
C PRO A 277 1.56 -5.24 -0.62
N ASP A 278 0.92 -4.08 -0.78
CA ASP A 278 -0.26 -3.70 0.03
C ASP A 278 -1.58 -4.09 -0.63
N HIS A 279 -1.54 -4.53 -1.89
CA HIS A 279 -2.74 -4.86 -2.67
C HIS A 279 -2.77 -6.32 -3.20
N PRO A 280 -2.62 -7.36 -2.35
CA PRO A 280 -2.76 -8.75 -2.78
C PRO A 280 -4.15 -9.04 -3.33
N HIS A 281 -4.20 -9.76 -4.46
CA HIS A 281 -5.41 -10.30 -5.08
C HIS A 281 -6.20 -11.25 -4.19
N HIS A 282 -5.54 -11.89 -3.23
CA HIS A 282 -6.22 -12.70 -2.24
C HIS A 282 -5.58 -12.60 -0.86
N ARG A 283 -6.44 -12.36 0.14
CA ARG A 283 -6.14 -12.49 1.56
C ARG A 283 -6.98 -13.63 2.15
N PRO A 284 -6.36 -14.74 2.56
CA PRO A 284 -7.07 -15.79 3.28
C PRO A 284 -7.77 -15.22 4.52
N LYS A 285 -8.96 -15.72 4.83
CA LYS A 285 -9.74 -15.21 5.96
C LYS A 285 -9.01 -15.51 7.27
N GLY A 286 -8.94 -14.50 8.13
CA GLY A 286 -8.51 -14.67 9.52
C GLY A 286 -9.33 -15.70 10.26
N ILE A 287 -8.65 -16.60 10.97
CA ILE A 287 -9.23 -17.42 12.03
C ILE A 287 -8.75 -16.76 13.31
N ALA A 288 -9.68 -16.21 14.09
CA ALA A 288 -9.41 -15.74 15.45
C ALA A 288 -9.93 -16.79 16.46
N GLY A 289 -9.20 -16.99 17.56
CA GLY A 289 -9.53 -17.94 18.63
C GLY A 289 -8.36 -18.85 19.08
N ASP A 290 -8.62 -19.74 20.05
CA ASP A 290 -7.65 -20.43 20.92
C ASP A 290 -6.57 -21.34 20.25
N ARG A 291 -6.49 -21.46 18.93
CA ARG A 291 -5.70 -22.52 18.28
C ARG A 291 -4.57 -22.09 17.33
N GLU A 292 -4.51 -20.85 16.81
CA GLU A 292 -3.40 -20.40 15.94
C GLU A 292 -3.14 -18.89 16.02
N PHE A 293 -1.95 -18.45 15.61
CA PHE A 293 -1.63 -17.03 15.48
C PHE A 293 -2.49 -16.34 14.42
N ASP A 294 -2.96 -15.17 14.80
CA ASP A 294 -4.05 -14.43 14.21
C ASP A 294 -3.71 -13.78 12.85
N ARG A 295 -4.45 -14.16 11.79
CA ARG A 295 -4.50 -13.42 10.51
C ARG A 295 -5.58 -12.34 10.59
N ILE A 296 -5.40 -11.32 11.42
CA ILE A 296 -6.40 -10.27 11.61
C ILE A 296 -6.11 -9.09 10.68
N ALA A 297 -7.15 -8.60 10.01
CA ALA A 297 -7.11 -7.35 9.27
C ALA A 297 -8.35 -6.52 9.59
N VAL A 298 -8.16 -5.21 9.74
CA VAL A 298 -9.27 -4.24 9.83
C VAL A 298 -9.91 -4.12 8.45
N GLN A 299 -11.20 -4.40 8.35
CA GLN A 299 -11.91 -4.36 7.08
C GLN A 299 -12.62 -3.01 6.92
N VAL A 300 -12.26 -2.24 5.91
CA VAL A 300 -13.02 -1.06 5.49
C VAL A 300 -13.82 -1.43 4.25
N ARG A 301 -15.14 -1.28 4.34
CA ARG A 301 -16.09 -1.65 3.29
C ARG A 301 -16.87 -0.43 2.85
N MET A 302 -16.52 0.13 1.69
CA MET A 302 -17.33 1.15 1.04
C MET A 302 -18.69 0.58 0.71
N PHE A 303 -19.74 1.37 0.97
CA PHE A 303 -21.12 0.94 0.74
C PHE A 303 -21.50 -0.36 1.47
N GLY A 304 -20.85 -0.64 2.60
CA GLY A 304 -21.02 -1.85 3.41
C GLY A 304 -22.29 -1.90 4.25
N ASP A 305 -23.09 -0.83 4.23
CA ASP A 305 -24.33 -0.68 4.98
C ASP A 305 -25.44 -0.10 4.09
N ASN A 306 -26.62 -0.72 4.12
CA ASN A 306 -27.69 -0.41 3.17
C ASN A 306 -28.46 0.89 3.50
N ARG A 307 -28.20 1.48 4.67
CA ARG A 307 -28.89 2.69 5.13
C ARG A 307 -28.55 3.88 4.22
N ARG A 308 -29.59 4.59 3.80
CA ARG A 308 -29.54 5.87 3.07
C ARG A 308 -30.38 6.89 3.81
N THR A 309 -30.04 8.17 3.67
CA THR A 309 -30.84 9.28 4.23
C THR A 309 -31.09 10.32 3.15
N SER A 310 -32.03 11.25 3.36
CA SER A 310 -32.26 12.35 2.42
C SER A 310 -31.04 13.25 2.25
N THR A 311 -30.19 13.36 3.29
CA THR A 311 -28.93 14.12 3.28
C THR A 311 -27.71 13.28 2.85
N SER A 312 -27.87 11.98 2.63
CA SER A 312 -26.83 11.08 2.13
C SER A 312 -27.47 9.98 1.29
N PRO A 313 -27.74 10.28 0.01
CA PRO A 313 -28.38 9.35 -0.93
C PRO A 313 -27.49 8.17 -1.36
N TRP A 314 -26.26 8.09 -0.85
CA TRP A 314 -25.34 6.94 -1.00
C TRP A 314 -25.40 6.00 0.20
N HIS A 315 -24.92 4.77 0.02
CA HIS A 315 -24.82 3.77 1.09
C HIS A 315 -23.69 4.09 2.06
N ALA A 316 -23.87 3.82 3.36
CA ALA A 316 -22.82 4.08 4.35
C ALA A 316 -21.63 3.10 4.23
N HIS A 317 -20.45 3.58 4.60
CA HIS A 317 -19.21 2.81 4.69
C HIS A 317 -19.13 2.12 6.04
N ARG A 318 -18.45 0.97 6.11
CA ARG A 318 -18.38 0.16 7.33
C ARG A 318 -16.95 -0.26 7.66
N VAL A 319 -16.52 0.02 8.89
CA VAL A 319 -15.32 -0.56 9.49
C VAL A 319 -15.73 -1.81 10.27
N TYR A 320 -15.02 -2.91 10.06
CA TYR A 320 -15.28 -4.19 10.72
C TYR A 320 -14.01 -4.88 11.16
N LEU A 321 -14.00 -5.34 12.40
CA LEU A 321 -12.93 -6.13 13.00
C LEU A 321 -13.54 -7.36 13.69
N ASN A 322 -12.86 -8.50 13.62
CA ASN A 322 -13.14 -9.68 14.44
C ASN A 322 -11.83 -10.32 14.89
N THR A 323 -11.59 -10.34 16.19
CA THR A 323 -10.30 -10.72 16.81
C THR A 323 -10.56 -11.38 18.18
N SER A 324 -9.56 -12.07 18.71
CA SER A 324 -9.52 -12.58 20.09
C SER A 324 -8.66 -11.73 21.03
N ASP A 325 -8.12 -10.60 20.55
CA ASP A 325 -7.20 -9.74 21.32
C ASP A 325 -7.93 -9.00 22.45
N PRO A 326 -7.70 -9.35 23.73
CA PRO A 326 -8.39 -8.73 24.86
C PRO A 326 -7.89 -7.30 25.15
N GLU A 327 -6.66 -6.96 24.77
CA GLU A 327 -6.07 -5.62 25.01
C GLU A 327 -6.69 -4.61 24.06
N LEU A 328 -6.81 -4.99 22.79
CA LEU A 328 -7.52 -4.20 21.79
C LEU A 328 -9.01 -4.07 22.13
N GLU A 329 -9.64 -5.09 22.71
CA GLU A 329 -11.04 -5.03 23.16
C GLU A 329 -11.24 -3.93 24.21
N GLU A 330 -10.38 -3.92 25.22
CA GLU A 330 -10.43 -2.97 26.33
C GLU A 330 -10.06 -1.56 25.87
N HIS A 331 -9.08 -1.43 24.96
CA HIS A 331 -8.77 -0.16 24.32
C HIS A 331 -10.02 0.43 23.63
N MET A 332 -10.72 -0.36 22.82
CA MET A 332 -11.92 0.08 22.12
C MET A 332 -13.05 0.49 23.08
N LYS A 333 -13.24 -0.25 24.18
CA LYS A 333 -14.22 0.10 25.23
C LYS A 333 -13.91 1.45 25.89
N ARG A 334 -12.64 1.71 26.24
CA ARG A 334 -12.21 2.99 26.84
C ARG A 334 -12.47 4.19 25.93
N ARG A 335 -12.43 3.97 24.60
CA ARG A 335 -12.72 4.99 23.58
C ARG A 335 -14.21 5.19 23.31
N GLY A 336 -15.09 4.47 24.03
CA GLY A 336 -16.55 4.58 23.90
C GLY A 336 -17.13 3.71 22.79
N TYR A 337 -16.34 2.85 22.15
CA TYR A 337 -16.86 1.85 21.23
C TYR A 337 -17.45 0.66 22.01
N ASN A 338 -18.37 -0.06 21.37
CA ASN A 338 -19.06 -1.20 21.97
C ASN A 338 -18.72 -2.52 21.24
N PRO A 339 -17.53 -3.12 21.49
CA PRO A 339 -17.22 -4.48 21.06
C PRO A 339 -18.32 -5.46 21.47
N ARG A 340 -18.69 -6.36 20.56
CA ARG A 340 -19.72 -7.38 20.80
C ARG A 340 -19.11 -8.78 20.81
N PRO A 341 -19.65 -9.72 21.60
CA PRO A 341 -19.22 -11.10 21.53
C PRO A 341 -19.33 -11.69 20.11
N GLY A 342 -18.27 -12.40 19.70
CA GLY A 342 -18.14 -13.13 18.45
C GLY A 342 -18.39 -14.64 18.63
N ARG A 343 -17.72 -15.48 17.83
CA ARG A 343 -17.80 -16.95 17.94
C ARG A 343 -16.43 -17.48 18.35
N ARG A 344 -16.37 -18.64 19.02
CA ARG A 344 -15.10 -19.31 19.39
C ARG A 344 -14.13 -18.39 20.17
N GLY A 345 -14.66 -17.66 21.15
CA GLY A 345 -13.85 -16.78 22.01
C GLY A 345 -13.44 -15.45 21.38
N THR A 346 -13.89 -15.13 20.16
CA THR A 346 -13.62 -13.83 19.53
C THR A 346 -14.60 -12.75 19.99
N TRP A 347 -14.25 -11.49 19.76
CA TRP A 347 -15.15 -10.34 19.77
C TRP A 347 -15.10 -9.63 18.41
N LYS A 348 -16.13 -8.83 18.14
CA LYS A 348 -16.28 -8.08 16.88
C LYS A 348 -16.62 -6.63 17.13
N LEU A 349 -16.07 -5.75 16.31
CA LEU A 349 -16.44 -4.34 16.23
C LEU A 349 -16.95 -4.05 14.84
N GLY A 350 -18.05 -3.28 14.78
CA GLY A 350 -18.65 -2.85 13.54
C GLY A 350 -19.16 -1.43 13.69
N TRP A 351 -18.66 -0.53 12.87
CA TRP A 351 -19.05 0.88 12.87
C TRP A 351 -19.35 1.32 11.45
N SER A 352 -20.42 2.07 11.26
CA SER A 352 -20.82 2.58 9.95
C SER A 352 -20.84 4.10 9.96
N ASN A 353 -20.37 4.72 8.88
CA ASN A 353 -20.37 6.17 8.69
C ASN A 353 -20.63 6.53 7.23
N LEU A 354 -21.26 7.68 7.01
CA LEU A 354 -21.58 8.23 5.70
C LEU A 354 -20.37 8.91 5.06
N ASP A 355 -19.42 9.38 5.87
CA ASP A 355 -18.11 9.90 5.45
C ASP A 355 -17.09 8.73 5.41
N TYR A 356 -16.60 8.41 4.21
CA TYR A 356 -15.56 7.41 4.02
C TYR A 356 -14.24 7.78 4.70
N GLY A 357 -13.87 9.07 4.70
CA GLY A 357 -12.70 9.58 5.40
C GLY A 357 -12.76 9.29 6.90
N ALA A 358 -13.95 9.38 7.52
CA ALA A 358 -14.14 8.99 8.92
C ALA A 358 -13.99 7.48 9.14
N ALA A 359 -14.40 6.64 8.18
CA ALA A 359 -14.17 5.20 8.21
C ALA A 359 -12.68 4.84 8.11
N LEU A 360 -11.92 5.56 7.28
CA LEU A 360 -10.47 5.38 7.21
C LEU A 360 -9.77 5.77 8.52
N ARG A 361 -10.13 6.93 9.11
CA ARG A 361 -9.56 7.36 10.42
C ARG A 361 -9.77 6.32 11.52
N LEU A 362 -10.98 5.76 11.62
CA LEU A 362 -11.25 4.70 12.60
C LEU A 362 -10.46 3.43 12.28
N ALA A 363 -10.32 3.07 11.00
CA ALA A 363 -9.59 1.88 10.62
C ALA A 363 -8.10 1.98 10.98
N GLU A 364 -7.50 3.17 10.80
CA GLU A 364 -6.14 3.48 11.23
C GLU A 364 -5.98 3.43 12.76
N GLU A 365 -6.93 4.02 13.52
CA GLU A 365 -6.94 3.93 14.98
C GLU A 365 -6.95 2.48 15.46
N VAL A 366 -7.82 1.65 14.86
CA VAL A 366 -7.92 0.22 15.19
C VAL A 366 -6.67 -0.55 14.77
N SER A 367 -6.09 -0.22 13.62
CA SER A 367 -4.86 -0.84 13.11
C SER A 367 -3.69 -0.62 14.08
N ARG A 368 -3.44 0.63 14.46
CA ARG A 368 -2.35 1.00 15.39
C ARG A 368 -2.54 0.39 16.77
N ALA A 369 -3.77 0.45 17.30
CA ALA A 369 -4.07 -0.13 18.61
C ALA A 369 -3.90 -1.67 18.64
N GLY A 370 -3.89 -2.33 17.49
CA GLY A 370 -3.82 -3.78 17.33
C GLY A 370 -2.47 -4.32 16.86
N ASP A 371 -1.35 -3.62 17.11
CA ASP A 371 -0.01 -4.01 16.64
C ASP A 371 0.11 -3.95 15.10
N ASP A 372 -0.27 -2.78 14.54
CA ASP A 372 -0.25 -2.47 13.10
C ASP A 372 -0.95 -3.52 12.23
N LEU A 373 -2.21 -3.83 12.60
CA LEU A 373 -3.04 -4.74 11.82
C LEU A 373 -3.19 -4.25 10.38
N ASP A 374 -3.09 -5.18 9.41
CA ASP A 374 -3.35 -4.88 8.01
C ASP A 374 -4.74 -4.23 7.85
N VAL A 375 -4.83 -3.16 7.05
CA VAL A 375 -6.12 -2.57 6.65
C VAL A 375 -6.49 -3.08 5.26
N ALA A 376 -7.65 -3.74 5.16
CA ALA A 376 -8.17 -4.27 3.92
C ALA A 376 -9.34 -3.40 3.42
N LEU A 377 -9.13 -2.74 2.29
CA LEU A 377 -10.11 -1.89 1.62
C LEU A 377 -10.93 -2.70 0.60
N SER A 378 -12.24 -2.52 0.62
CA SER A 378 -13.16 -3.16 -0.33
C SER A 378 -14.44 -2.33 -0.51
N ALA A 379 -15.23 -2.61 -1.53
CA ALA A 379 -16.44 -1.88 -1.86
C ALA A 379 -17.57 -2.77 -2.37
N PHE A 380 -18.82 -2.46 -2.01
CA PHE A 380 -20.02 -3.03 -2.61
C PHE A 380 -20.56 -2.11 -3.70
N ILE A 381 -19.98 -2.20 -4.89
CA ILE A 381 -20.29 -1.28 -6.00
C ILE A 381 -21.47 -1.75 -6.83
N THR A 382 -21.56 -3.05 -7.10
CA THR A 382 -22.70 -3.68 -7.80
C THR A 382 -23.56 -4.46 -6.79
N ASP A 383 -24.78 -4.84 -7.18
CA ASP A 383 -25.64 -5.68 -6.33
C ASP A 383 -25.60 -7.18 -6.70
N THR A 384 -24.54 -7.60 -7.40
CA THR A 384 -24.33 -9.00 -7.79
C THR A 384 -24.23 -9.90 -6.56
N GLN A 385 -25.08 -10.92 -6.47
CA GLN A 385 -25.05 -11.91 -5.39
C GLN A 385 -24.26 -13.16 -5.78
N SER A 386 -23.64 -13.80 -4.79
CA SER A 386 -23.20 -15.19 -4.88
C SER A 386 -24.41 -16.13 -4.79
N PRO A 387 -24.29 -17.41 -5.20
CA PRO A 387 -25.40 -18.39 -5.12
C PRO A 387 -26.02 -18.55 -3.72
N GLY A 388 -25.28 -18.21 -2.65
CA GLY A 388 -25.79 -18.16 -1.27
C GLY A 388 -26.44 -16.84 -0.84
N GLY A 389 -26.79 -15.95 -1.78
CA GLY A 389 -27.47 -14.67 -1.51
C GLY A 389 -26.58 -13.57 -0.92
N VAL A 390 -25.25 -13.75 -0.91
CA VAL A 390 -24.30 -12.78 -0.37
C VAL A 390 -23.84 -11.84 -1.48
N THR A 391 -24.05 -10.53 -1.33
CA THR A 391 -23.52 -9.53 -2.27
C THR A 391 -22.00 -9.68 -2.38
N ARG A 392 -21.48 -9.67 -3.60
CA ARG A 392 -20.06 -9.76 -3.89
C ARG A 392 -19.41 -8.39 -3.74
N LYS A 393 -18.22 -8.36 -3.15
CA LYS A 393 -17.43 -7.13 -2.98
C LYS A 393 -16.31 -7.06 -4.01
N PHE A 394 -15.88 -5.85 -4.31
CA PHE A 394 -14.64 -5.55 -5.01
C PHE A 394 -13.56 -5.20 -4.01
N ASP A 395 -12.33 -5.62 -4.26
CA ASP A 395 -11.16 -5.14 -3.54
C ASP A 395 -10.51 -4.00 -4.33
N LEU A 396 -9.73 -3.15 -3.64
CA LEU A 396 -9.00 -2.06 -4.31
C LEU A 396 -7.65 -2.55 -4.81
N HIS A 397 -7.41 -2.34 -6.10
CA HIS A 397 -6.21 -2.75 -6.81
C HIS A 397 -5.64 -1.61 -7.65
N PRO A 398 -4.31 -1.37 -7.62
CA PRO A 398 -3.67 -0.52 -8.61
C PRO A 398 -3.91 -1.04 -10.03
N ALA A 399 -3.92 -0.16 -11.03
CA ALA A 399 -4.09 -0.52 -12.42
C ALA A 399 -3.10 -1.61 -12.89
N SER A 400 -1.86 -1.59 -12.41
CA SER A 400 -0.85 -2.62 -12.69
C SER A 400 -1.20 -4.03 -12.18
N HIS A 401 -2.18 -4.16 -11.29
CA HIS A 401 -2.61 -5.44 -10.73
C HIS A 401 -3.76 -6.07 -11.49
N LEU A 402 -4.37 -5.34 -12.45
CA LEU A 402 -5.47 -5.90 -13.22
C LEU A 402 -4.93 -6.93 -14.22
N HIS A 403 -5.69 -8.00 -14.39
CA HIS A 403 -5.40 -9.07 -15.34
C HIS A 403 -6.68 -9.42 -16.13
N PRO A 404 -6.55 -9.97 -17.35
CA PRO A 404 -7.66 -10.56 -18.06
C PRO A 404 -8.40 -11.61 -17.21
N GLY A 405 -9.73 -11.64 -17.31
CA GLY A 405 -10.59 -12.50 -16.51
C GLY A 405 -10.92 -11.94 -15.12
N MET A 406 -10.40 -10.78 -14.73
CA MET A 406 -10.89 -10.06 -13.55
C MET A 406 -12.20 -9.34 -13.87
N ILE A 407 -13.02 -9.07 -12.84
CA ILE A 407 -14.27 -8.33 -12.94
C ILE A 407 -14.08 -6.93 -12.38
N VAL A 408 -14.48 -5.92 -13.14
CA VAL A 408 -14.51 -4.51 -12.75
C VAL A 408 -15.95 -3.97 -12.81
N PRO A 409 -16.31 -2.97 -12.00
CA PRO A 409 -17.60 -2.30 -12.12
C PRO A 409 -17.59 -1.28 -13.26
N VAL A 410 -18.63 -1.28 -14.10
CA VAL A 410 -18.79 -0.35 -15.21
C VAL A 410 -20.18 0.27 -15.22
N GLU A 411 -20.30 1.46 -15.78
CA GLU A 411 -21.59 2.09 -16.06
C GLU A 411 -22.23 1.48 -17.32
N ALA A 412 -23.49 1.07 -17.20
CA ALA A 412 -24.33 0.66 -18.32
C ALA A 412 -25.77 1.10 -18.05
N GLU A 413 -26.35 1.87 -18.97
CA GLU A 413 -27.76 2.29 -18.91
C GLU A 413 -28.12 3.01 -17.58
N GLY A 414 -27.18 3.82 -17.06
CA GLY A 414 -27.36 4.58 -15.80
C GLY A 414 -27.23 3.76 -14.52
N GLN A 415 -26.90 2.47 -14.61
CA GLN A 415 -26.60 1.58 -13.50
C GLN A 415 -25.15 1.13 -13.50
N ILE A 416 -24.66 0.68 -12.35
CA ILE A 416 -23.34 0.06 -12.24
C ILE A 416 -23.46 -1.46 -12.25
N VAL A 417 -22.82 -2.10 -13.21
CA VAL A 417 -22.86 -3.55 -13.45
C VAL A 417 -21.46 -4.14 -13.48
N ASP A 418 -21.38 -5.46 -13.36
CA ASP A 418 -20.13 -6.19 -13.51
C ASP A 418 -19.75 -6.29 -15.00
N ASP A 419 -18.47 -6.14 -15.30
CA ASP A 419 -17.90 -6.44 -16.62
C ASP A 419 -16.52 -7.10 -16.48
N GLU A 420 -16.18 -7.95 -17.45
CA GLU A 420 -14.92 -8.70 -17.44
C GLU A 420 -13.83 -7.88 -18.13
N VAL A 421 -12.64 -7.83 -17.53
CA VAL A 421 -11.41 -7.34 -18.15
C VAL A 421 -10.99 -8.36 -19.21
N THR A 422 -10.97 -7.94 -20.46
CA THR A 422 -10.63 -8.80 -21.61
C THR A 422 -9.17 -8.64 -22.03
N ALA A 423 -8.59 -7.45 -21.81
CA ALA A 423 -7.19 -7.17 -22.11
C ALA A 423 -6.59 -6.15 -21.14
N VAL A 424 -5.28 -6.31 -20.90
CA VAL A 424 -4.44 -5.36 -20.17
C VAL A 424 -3.18 -5.14 -20.99
N GLN A 425 -2.90 -3.89 -21.35
CA GLN A 425 -1.79 -3.51 -22.23
C GLN A 425 -0.95 -2.40 -21.59
N TRP A 426 0.35 -2.43 -21.84
CA TRP A 426 1.27 -1.38 -21.37
C TRP A 426 1.60 -0.44 -22.52
N LEU A 427 1.51 0.86 -22.27
CA LEU A 427 1.68 1.92 -23.27
C LEU A 427 2.61 3.00 -22.71
N ARG A 428 3.45 3.62 -23.55
CA ARG A 428 4.22 4.80 -23.15
C ARG A 428 3.35 6.06 -23.24
N HIS A 429 3.38 6.89 -22.21
CA HIS A 429 2.74 8.20 -22.20
C HIS A 429 3.74 9.28 -21.79
N SER A 430 3.65 10.44 -22.43
CA SER A 430 4.36 11.66 -22.04
C SER A 430 3.41 12.83 -22.26
N GLY A 431 2.93 13.44 -21.19
CA GLY A 431 1.93 14.49 -21.30
C GLY A 431 1.24 14.83 -19.98
N PRO A 432 0.24 15.73 -20.04
CA PRO A 432 -0.54 16.07 -18.86
C PRO A 432 -1.45 14.90 -18.45
N VAL A 433 -1.47 14.64 -17.14
CA VAL A 433 -2.38 13.71 -16.49
C VAL A 433 -3.14 14.42 -15.39
N TYR A 434 -4.33 13.92 -15.11
CA TYR A 434 -5.34 14.54 -14.26
C TYR A 434 -5.80 13.56 -13.19
N ASP A 435 -6.19 14.10 -12.05
CA ASP A 435 -6.85 13.33 -10.99
C ASP A 435 -8.14 14.02 -10.57
N LEU A 436 -9.13 13.22 -10.20
CA LEU A 436 -10.40 13.69 -9.65
C LEU A 436 -10.57 13.19 -8.23
N ASN A 437 -10.76 14.14 -7.33
CA ASN A 437 -11.17 13.85 -5.96
C ASN A 437 -12.66 14.14 -5.82
N VAL A 438 -13.48 13.09 -5.63
CA VAL A 438 -14.91 13.23 -5.37
C VAL A 438 -15.16 13.05 -3.88
N ASP A 439 -15.66 14.10 -3.22
CA ASP A 439 -15.90 14.09 -1.79
C ASP A 439 -16.98 13.07 -1.39
N LYS A 440 -16.87 12.54 -0.17
CA LYS A 440 -17.78 11.59 0.50
C LYS A 440 -17.84 10.18 -0.10
N VAL A 441 -18.01 10.05 -1.41
CA VAL A 441 -18.15 8.73 -2.07
C VAL A 441 -16.85 8.18 -2.63
N HIS A 442 -15.88 9.04 -2.96
CA HIS A 442 -14.53 8.64 -3.42
C HIS A 442 -14.51 7.75 -4.67
N THR A 443 -15.56 7.82 -5.48
CA THR A 443 -15.69 7.10 -6.75
C THR A 443 -16.01 8.08 -7.87
N TYR A 444 -15.60 7.74 -9.09
CA TYR A 444 -16.09 8.36 -10.32
C TYR A 444 -16.02 7.36 -11.47
N ILE A 445 -16.65 7.69 -12.60
CA ILE A 445 -16.72 6.83 -13.77
C ILE A 445 -15.81 7.41 -14.85
N ALA A 446 -14.78 6.66 -15.23
CA ALA A 446 -13.75 7.04 -16.20
C ALA A 446 -13.74 6.04 -17.36
N ASN A 447 -14.01 6.52 -18.58
CA ASN A 447 -14.25 5.71 -19.78
C ASN A 447 -15.22 4.56 -19.53
N GLY A 448 -16.29 4.82 -18.77
CA GLY A 448 -17.29 3.82 -18.39
C GLY A 448 -16.90 2.88 -17.25
N ILE A 449 -15.65 2.90 -16.78
CA ILE A 449 -15.17 2.07 -15.67
C ILE A 449 -15.24 2.86 -14.36
N VAL A 450 -15.75 2.25 -13.29
CA VAL A 450 -15.75 2.88 -11.97
C VAL A 450 -14.36 2.77 -11.35
N VAL A 451 -13.78 3.92 -11.03
CA VAL A 451 -12.47 4.05 -10.39
C VAL A 451 -12.59 4.69 -9.01
N HIS A 452 -11.58 4.49 -8.18
CA HIS A 452 -11.47 5.13 -6.87
C HIS A 452 -10.64 6.42 -7.02
N ASN A 453 -10.94 7.44 -6.21
CA ASN A 453 -10.11 8.64 -6.15
C ASN A 453 -8.70 8.34 -5.62
N SER A 454 -7.78 9.31 -5.65
CA SER A 454 -6.43 9.04 -5.19
C SER A 454 -6.31 8.80 -3.67
N ILE A 455 -5.71 7.67 -3.27
CA ILE A 455 -5.27 7.34 -1.90
C ILE A 455 -3.92 6.61 -1.96
N TYR A 456 -2.91 7.04 -1.21
CA TYR A 456 -1.59 6.38 -1.09
C TYR A 456 -1.32 6.02 0.38
N GLY A 457 -0.38 5.10 0.60
CA GLY A 457 0.51 5.11 1.77
C GLY A 457 0.18 4.22 2.98
N TRP A 458 0.65 2.98 2.93
CA TRP A 458 0.49 1.85 3.88
C TRP A 458 1.14 1.97 5.28
N ARG A 459 1.76 3.09 5.67
CA ARG A 459 2.20 3.36 7.06
C ARG A 459 1.26 4.32 7.82
N GLY A 460 0.05 4.48 7.30
CA GLY A 460 -0.83 5.59 7.68
C GLY A 460 -0.29 6.95 7.22
N ALA A 461 0.78 6.95 6.40
CA ALA A 461 1.21 8.10 5.64
C ALA A 461 0.05 8.47 4.72
N ASP A 462 -0.58 9.59 5.01
CA ASP A 462 -1.76 10.01 4.29
C ASP A 462 -1.32 11.06 3.27
N PRO A 463 -1.24 10.76 1.97
CA PRO A 463 -0.93 11.72 0.91
C PRO A 463 -2.03 12.77 0.77
N ARG A 464 -3.23 12.52 1.34
CA ARG A 464 -4.21 13.59 1.57
C ARG A 464 -3.67 14.62 2.54
N ASN A 465 -2.58 14.39 3.28
CA ASN A 465 -1.95 15.45 4.05
C ASN A 465 -1.44 16.53 3.12
N ILE A 466 -0.81 16.21 1.98
CA ILE A 466 -0.37 17.26 1.02
C ILE A 466 -1.58 18.04 0.50
N THR A 467 -2.67 17.35 0.23
CA THR A 467 -3.97 17.96 -0.10
C THR A 467 -4.50 18.85 1.01
N ARG A 468 -4.71 18.29 2.22
CA ARG A 468 -5.20 19.01 3.40
C ARG A 468 -4.30 20.16 3.79
N LEU A 469 -3.00 20.04 3.56
CA LEU A 469 -2.03 21.11 3.76
C LEU A 469 -2.36 22.28 2.84
N ARG A 470 -2.67 22.02 1.56
CA ARG A 470 -3.12 23.06 0.63
C ARG A 470 -4.48 23.63 1.03
N ASP A 471 -5.39 22.80 1.54
CA ASP A 471 -6.75 23.23 1.93
C ASP A 471 -6.74 24.05 3.24
N ASP A 472 -5.96 23.62 4.23
CA ASP A 472 -5.82 24.25 5.54
C ASP A 472 -4.96 25.52 5.45
N PHE A 473 -4.02 25.57 4.49
CA PHE A 473 -3.10 26.69 4.22
C PHE A 473 -3.15 27.14 2.74
N PRO A 474 -4.28 27.69 2.26
CA PRO A 474 -4.49 28.08 0.87
C PRO A 474 -3.53 29.18 0.37
N GLU A 475 -2.96 29.96 1.29
CA GLU A 475 -1.92 30.95 1.03
C GLU A 475 -0.51 30.37 0.74
N MET A 476 -0.35 29.04 0.84
CA MET A 476 0.96 28.39 0.69
C MET A 476 1.50 28.50 -0.74
N ARG A 477 2.79 28.87 -0.87
CA ARG A 477 3.49 28.95 -2.15
C ARG A 477 4.27 27.66 -2.43
N GLN A 478 4.03 27.04 -3.59
CA GLN A 478 4.83 25.89 -4.05
C GLN A 478 6.16 26.35 -4.68
N ILE A 479 7.25 25.67 -4.32
CA ILE A 479 8.58 25.87 -4.90
C ILE A 479 9.15 24.49 -5.26
N LEU A 480 9.57 24.32 -6.51
CA LEU A 480 10.27 23.11 -6.95
C LEU A 480 11.77 23.27 -6.65
N LEU A 481 12.33 22.31 -5.91
CA LEU A 481 13.75 22.28 -5.57
C LEU A 481 14.49 21.31 -6.51
N GLU A 482 15.09 21.85 -7.56
CA GLU A 482 15.77 21.06 -8.60
C GLU A 482 17.30 21.06 -8.44
N ARG A 483 17.84 22.05 -7.73
CA ARG A 483 19.28 22.16 -7.52
C ARG A 483 19.72 21.29 -6.34
N ASN A 484 20.58 20.32 -6.61
CA ASN A 484 21.20 19.46 -5.62
C ASN A 484 22.56 20.01 -5.18
N TYR A 485 22.71 20.22 -3.87
CA TYR A 485 23.93 20.74 -3.26
C TYR A 485 24.83 19.67 -2.63
N ARG A 486 24.40 18.40 -2.63
CA ARG A 486 25.03 17.29 -1.90
C ARG A 486 25.95 16.45 -2.79
N SER A 487 25.45 16.08 -3.96
CA SER A 487 26.05 15.05 -4.82
C SER A 487 26.63 15.67 -6.09
N THR A 488 27.65 15.02 -6.65
CA THR A 488 28.21 15.38 -7.96
C THR A 488 27.26 14.99 -9.09
N GLN A 489 27.47 15.55 -10.29
CA GLN A 489 26.62 15.25 -11.44
C GLN A 489 26.66 13.76 -11.81
N ILE A 490 27.79 13.07 -11.60
CA ILE A 490 27.92 11.61 -11.85
C ILE A 490 26.95 10.80 -10.98
N ILE A 491 26.88 11.11 -9.67
CA ILE A 491 25.97 10.43 -8.75
C ILE A 491 24.51 10.80 -9.09
N LEU A 492 24.26 12.07 -9.43
CA LEU A 492 22.92 12.52 -9.79
C LEU A 492 22.43 11.92 -11.10
N ASP A 493 23.30 11.73 -12.08
CA ASP A 493 22.94 11.07 -13.33
C ASP A 493 22.57 9.62 -13.07
N ALA A 494 23.38 8.88 -12.29
CA ALA A 494 23.03 7.52 -11.89
C ALA A 494 21.70 7.46 -11.13
N ALA A 495 21.50 8.37 -10.16
CA ALA A 495 20.25 8.44 -9.40
C ALA A 495 19.05 8.84 -10.27
N ASN A 496 19.22 9.81 -11.17
CA ASN A 496 18.19 10.25 -12.12
C ASN A 496 17.85 9.11 -13.10
N GLU A 497 18.83 8.36 -13.60
CA GLU A 497 18.58 7.20 -14.46
C GLU A 497 17.87 6.07 -13.72
N VAL A 498 18.25 5.77 -12.46
CA VAL A 498 17.57 4.76 -11.66
C VAL A 498 16.14 5.21 -11.33
N ILE A 499 15.95 6.42 -10.82
CA ILE A 499 14.64 6.92 -10.36
C ILE A 499 13.65 7.17 -11.52
N LYS A 500 14.12 7.35 -12.76
CA LYS A 500 13.24 7.43 -13.95
C LYS A 500 12.38 6.19 -14.14
N HIS A 501 12.78 5.04 -13.58
CA HIS A 501 12.00 3.82 -13.61
C HIS A 501 10.83 3.84 -12.59
N ASN A 502 10.79 4.82 -11.69
CA ASN A 502 9.65 5.01 -10.78
C ASN A 502 8.52 5.76 -11.49
N TRP A 503 7.51 5.00 -11.91
CA TRP A 503 6.15 5.31 -12.38
C TRP A 503 5.30 6.31 -11.57
N ALA A 504 5.88 6.91 -10.56
CA ALA A 504 5.24 7.73 -9.56
C ALA A 504 6.28 8.78 -9.15
N ARG A 505 6.48 9.80 -9.99
CA ARG A 505 7.16 11.02 -9.54
C ARG A 505 6.73 12.25 -10.32
N THR A 506 6.62 13.40 -9.67
CA THR A 506 6.63 14.71 -10.37
C THR A 506 7.95 14.86 -11.13
N PRO A 507 7.96 15.13 -12.46
CA PRO A 507 9.20 15.26 -13.23
C PRO A 507 10.07 16.38 -12.66
N LYS A 508 11.15 15.99 -11.98
CA LYS A 508 12.18 16.91 -11.48
C LYS A 508 13.54 16.43 -11.93
N LYS A 509 14.26 17.28 -12.66
CA LYS A 509 15.64 16.98 -13.08
C LYS A 509 16.58 17.58 -12.06
N LEU A 510 17.13 16.72 -11.19
CA LEU A 510 18.12 17.17 -10.24
C LEU A 510 19.42 17.49 -10.97
N PHE A 511 19.94 18.71 -10.79
CA PHE A 511 21.23 19.14 -11.34
C PHE A 511 22.11 19.73 -10.25
N THR A 512 23.42 19.77 -10.46
CA THR A 512 24.38 20.37 -9.51
C THR A 512 25.39 21.26 -10.20
N GLU A 513 25.99 22.18 -9.44
CA GLU A 513 27.17 22.95 -9.86
C GLU A 513 28.49 22.25 -9.48
N HIS A 514 28.43 21.12 -8.76
CA HIS A 514 29.62 20.34 -8.42
C HIS A 514 30.15 19.61 -9.65
N GLU A 515 31.34 20.00 -10.11
CA GLU A 515 32.02 19.38 -11.23
C GLU A 515 32.88 18.17 -10.80
N GLY A 516 32.94 17.14 -11.66
CA GLY A 516 33.81 15.97 -11.47
C GLY A 516 33.28 14.94 -10.47
N GLY A 517 34.19 14.23 -9.81
CA GLY A 517 33.92 13.13 -8.89
C GLY A 517 34.30 11.75 -9.43
N PRO A 518 34.47 10.75 -8.54
CA PRO A 518 34.75 9.38 -8.96
C PRO A 518 33.52 8.75 -9.63
N LEU A 519 33.75 7.80 -10.54
CA LEU A 519 32.69 6.99 -11.11
C LEU A 519 32.04 6.10 -10.03
N VAL A 520 30.73 5.90 -10.15
CA VAL A 520 30.01 4.91 -9.34
C VAL A 520 30.57 3.53 -9.69
N THR A 521 31.07 2.81 -8.69
CA THR A 521 31.73 1.51 -8.85
C THR A 521 30.83 0.41 -8.30
N VAL A 522 30.75 -0.71 -9.02
CA VAL A 522 30.04 -1.92 -8.60
C VAL A 522 31.06 -3.03 -8.45
N TYR A 523 31.06 -3.69 -7.30
CA TYR A 523 31.91 -4.85 -7.01
C TYR A 523 31.01 -6.06 -6.72
N GLN A 524 31.34 -7.20 -7.31
CA GLN A 524 30.63 -8.45 -7.09
C GLN A 524 31.54 -9.39 -6.30
N ALA A 525 31.14 -9.69 -5.06
CA ALA A 525 31.81 -10.64 -4.18
C ALA A 525 31.26 -12.06 -4.37
N TYR A 526 32.02 -13.06 -3.93
CA TYR A 526 31.62 -14.47 -3.89
C TYR A 526 30.65 -14.78 -2.75
N ASP A 527 30.87 -14.18 -1.58
CA ASP A 527 30.04 -14.33 -0.38
C ASP A 527 29.98 -13.04 0.44
N GLU A 528 29.16 -13.04 1.50
CA GLU A 528 28.96 -11.89 2.39
C GLU A 528 30.22 -11.51 3.19
N ILE A 529 31.14 -12.45 3.38
CA ILE A 529 32.39 -12.22 4.11
C ILE A 529 33.37 -11.48 3.20
N GLU A 530 33.49 -11.88 1.94
CA GLU A 530 34.29 -11.18 0.93
C GLU A 530 33.72 -9.78 0.67
N GLU A 531 32.39 -9.64 0.54
CA GLU A 531 31.76 -8.32 0.40
C GLU A 531 32.13 -7.41 1.57
N ALA A 532 31.96 -7.91 2.80
CA ALA A 532 32.30 -7.15 4.00
C ALA A 532 33.79 -6.77 4.07
N ASN A 533 34.68 -7.71 3.73
CA ASN A 533 36.11 -7.46 3.70
C ASN A 533 36.48 -6.41 2.64
N PHE A 534 35.91 -6.51 1.44
CA PHE A 534 36.11 -5.53 0.38
C PHE A 534 35.70 -4.13 0.84
N VAL A 535 34.51 -3.99 1.44
CA VAL A 535 34.02 -2.70 1.94
C VAL A 535 34.97 -2.11 2.98
N VAL A 536 35.43 -2.93 3.94
CA VAL A 536 36.36 -2.47 4.98
C VAL A 536 37.74 -2.11 4.41
N GLU A 537 38.26 -2.90 3.47
CA GLU A 537 39.52 -2.63 2.77
C GLU A 537 39.45 -1.34 1.95
N GLU A 538 38.32 -1.10 1.29
CA GLU A 538 38.06 0.12 0.54
C GLU A 538 38.07 1.36 1.45
N ILE A 539 37.43 1.27 2.63
CA ILE A 539 37.46 2.34 3.64
C ILE A 539 38.90 2.59 4.12
N VAL A 540 39.67 1.53 4.38
CA VAL A 540 41.08 1.66 4.75
C VAL A 540 41.89 2.31 3.64
N ARG A 541 41.68 1.91 2.39
CA ARG A 541 42.34 2.51 1.22
C ARG A 541 42.05 4.00 1.12
N LEU A 542 40.77 4.38 1.16
CA LEU A 542 40.34 5.78 1.10
C LEU A 542 40.94 6.61 2.25
N ARG A 543 41.08 6.03 3.45
CA ARG A 543 41.73 6.69 4.58
C ARG A 543 43.23 6.85 4.40
N LEU A 544 43.92 5.83 3.89
CA LEU A 544 45.37 5.89 3.61
C LEU A 544 45.70 6.89 2.49
N GLU A 545 44.81 7.01 1.50
CA GLU A 545 44.91 8.00 0.42
C GLU A 545 44.53 9.42 0.86
N GLY A 546 44.09 9.62 2.11
CA GLY A 546 43.64 10.92 2.62
C GLY A 546 42.33 11.41 1.98
N ARG A 547 41.55 10.51 1.38
CA ARG A 547 40.28 10.81 0.70
C ARG A 547 39.05 10.65 1.58
N ALA A 548 39.21 10.04 2.75
CA ALA A 548 38.17 9.93 3.76
C ALA A 548 38.77 9.95 5.17
N THR A 549 38.07 10.58 6.10
CA THR A 549 38.36 10.56 7.53
C THR A 549 37.31 9.74 8.29
N PRO A 550 37.60 9.28 9.52
CA PRO A 550 36.63 8.55 10.32
C PRO A 550 35.31 9.34 10.49
N GLY A 551 34.20 8.74 10.05
CA GLY A 551 32.87 9.37 10.05
C GLY A 551 32.39 9.85 8.67
N GLU A 552 33.25 9.90 7.66
CA GLU A 552 32.87 10.28 6.28
C GLU A 552 32.45 9.09 5.40
N CYS A 553 32.60 7.86 5.90
CA CYS A 553 32.14 6.65 5.22
C CYS A 553 30.85 6.13 5.87
N VAL A 554 29.85 5.85 5.05
CA VAL A 554 28.58 5.25 5.45
C VAL A 554 28.36 3.97 4.66
N ILE A 555 27.93 2.91 5.34
CA ILE A 555 27.55 1.64 4.72
C ILE A 555 26.04 1.49 4.87
N LEU A 556 25.34 1.37 3.74
CA LEU A 556 23.89 1.22 3.69
C LEU A 556 23.55 -0.20 3.24
N TYR A 557 22.60 -0.83 3.94
CA TYR A 557 22.12 -2.17 3.65
C TYR A 557 20.60 -2.24 3.83
N ARG A 558 19.95 -3.24 3.23
CA ARG A 558 18.50 -3.32 3.13
C ARG A 558 17.84 -3.84 4.40
N THR A 559 18.51 -4.73 5.13
CA THR A 559 18.03 -5.36 6.36
C THR A 559 19.11 -5.39 7.43
N ASN A 560 18.71 -5.30 8.71
CA ASN A 560 19.67 -5.30 9.83
C ASN A 560 20.50 -6.59 9.92
N ALA A 561 20.01 -7.72 9.36
CA ALA A 561 20.76 -8.97 9.34
C ALA A 561 22.08 -8.86 8.56
N GLN A 562 22.15 -8.00 7.54
CA GLN A 562 23.36 -7.79 6.72
C GLN A 562 24.49 -7.09 7.48
N SER A 563 24.20 -6.41 8.60
CA SER A 563 25.22 -5.73 9.40
C SER A 563 26.26 -6.68 9.98
N ARG A 564 25.87 -7.93 10.30
CA ARG A 564 26.71 -8.86 11.07
C ARG A 564 28.08 -9.13 10.43
N ALA A 565 28.11 -9.42 9.14
CA ALA A 565 29.36 -9.70 8.42
C ALA A 565 30.29 -8.48 8.37
N LEU A 566 29.69 -7.28 8.23
CA LEU A 566 30.41 -6.01 8.26
C LEU A 566 31.02 -5.77 9.65
N GLU A 567 30.22 -5.87 10.71
CA GLU A 567 30.66 -5.71 12.10
C GLU A 567 31.85 -6.62 12.42
N ASP A 568 31.75 -7.90 12.08
CA ASP A 568 32.82 -8.87 12.29
C ASP A 568 34.11 -8.47 11.52
N SER A 569 33.99 -7.92 10.31
CA SER A 569 35.14 -7.44 9.53
C SER A 569 35.79 -6.18 10.14
N PHE A 570 34.99 -5.21 10.61
CA PHE A 570 35.48 -4.03 11.33
C PHE A 570 36.23 -4.42 12.61
N VAL A 571 35.67 -5.33 13.41
CA VAL A 571 36.29 -5.84 14.65
C VAL A 571 37.62 -6.53 14.34
N ARG A 572 37.66 -7.40 13.33
CA ARG A 572 38.91 -8.09 12.92
C ARG A 572 40.01 -7.13 12.49
N ARG A 573 39.66 -6.02 11.85
CA ARG A 573 40.60 -4.97 11.41
C ARG A 573 40.88 -3.92 12.48
N ASN A 574 40.29 -4.07 13.68
CA ASN A 574 40.38 -3.13 14.79
C ASN A 574 40.01 -1.69 14.37
N LEU A 575 38.97 -1.57 13.54
CA LEU A 575 38.46 -0.29 13.05
C LEU A 575 37.21 0.12 13.83
N PRO A 576 37.12 1.39 14.24
CA PRO A 576 35.92 1.88 14.89
C PRO A 576 34.77 1.94 13.88
N TYR A 577 33.59 1.50 14.31
CA TYR A 577 32.34 1.65 13.57
C TYR A 577 31.23 2.07 14.52
N ARG A 578 30.15 2.61 13.94
CA ARG A 578 28.91 2.92 14.67
C ARG A 578 27.75 2.29 13.91
N LEU A 579 27.06 1.36 14.56
CA LEU A 579 25.81 0.82 14.06
C LEU A 579 24.68 1.81 14.37
N VAL A 580 23.83 2.09 13.39
CA VAL A 580 22.64 2.95 13.52
C VAL A 580 21.46 2.14 13.00
N GLY A 581 20.51 1.82 13.87
CA GLY A 581 19.38 0.95 13.57
C GLY A 581 18.36 0.94 14.68
#